data_AF-A0A497T849-F1
#
_entry.id   AF-A0A497T849-F1
#
_cell.length_a   1.000
_cell.length_b   1.000
_cell.length_c   1.000
_cell.angle_alpha   90.00
_cell.angle_beta   90.00
_cell.angle_gamma   90.00
#
_symmetry.space_group_name_H-M   'P 1'
#
loop_
_entity.id
_entity.type
_entity.pdbx_description
1 polymer ?
#
loop_
_entity_poly.entity_id
_entity_poly.type
_entity_poly.pdbx_seq_one_letter_code
_entity_poly.pdbx_strand_id
1 'polypeptide(L)' 'MSLQFISDDKGNKIAVILPIDEYQRICEALEELESIRAYDATKASNSEVIPFEQAIEEIEKSRE' A
#
# COMPACT_ATOMS: atom_id res chain seq x y z
N MET A 1 5.59 -26.20 4.07
CA MET A 1 6.58 -25.72 5.07
C MET A 1 5.80 -24.88 6.08
N SER A 2 6.14 -24.93 7.37
CA SER A 2 5.43 -24.16 8.42
C SER A 2 6.19 -22.88 8.76
N LEU A 3 5.51 -21.90 9.35
CA LEU A 3 6.09 -20.69 9.94
C LEU A 3 7.24 -21.02 10.89
N GLN A 4 8.39 -20.35 10.73
CA GLN A 4 9.54 -20.48 11.63
C GLN A 4 10.05 -19.11 12.06
N PHE A 5 10.58 -19.04 13.27
CA PHE A 5 11.19 -17.82 13.81
C PHE A 5 12.68 -18.03 14.04
N ILE A 6 13.47 -17.00 13.73
CA ILE A 6 14.88 -16.92 14.06
C ILE A 6 15.00 -15.96 15.25
N SER A 7 15.63 -16.42 16.33
CA SER A 7 15.83 -15.64 17.54
C SER A 7 17.30 -15.25 17.74
N ASP A 8 17.53 -14.13 18.41
CA ASP A 8 18.86 -13.72 18.90
C ASP A 8 19.30 -14.56 20.12
N ASP A 9 20.52 -14.31 20.60
CA ASP A 9 21.10 -15.01 21.76
C ASP A 9 20.33 -14.78 23.08
N LYS A 10 19.45 -13.77 23.12
CA LYS A 10 18.58 -13.45 24.26
C LYS A 10 17.18 -14.07 24.10
N GLY A 11 16.93 -14.78 23.00
CA GLY A 11 15.64 -15.40 22.68
C GLY A 11 14.64 -14.48 21.98
N ASN A 12 14.99 -13.23 21.66
CA ASN A 12 14.10 -12.31 20.96
C ASN A 12 13.95 -12.74 19.50
N LYS A 13 12.73 -12.82 18.99
CA LYS A 13 12.47 -13.12 17.57
C LYS A 13 12.87 -11.92 16.72
N ILE A 14 13.86 -12.11 15.85
CA ILE A 14 14.43 -11.06 15.00
C ILE A 14 14.10 -11.26 13.52
N ALA A 15 13.77 -12.47 13.10
CA ALA A 15 13.33 -12.76 11.74
C ALA A 15 12.33 -13.93 11.70
N VAL A 16 11.66 -14.07 10.56
CA VAL A 16 10.65 -15.10 10.30
C VAL A 16 10.88 -15.69 8.91
N ILE A 17 10.71 -17.01 8.79
CA ILE A 17 10.68 -17.72 7.50
C ILE A 17 9.23 -18.13 7.26
N LEU A 18 8.71 -17.72 6.11
CA LEU A 18 7.34 -17.92 5.67
C LEU A 18 7.33 -18.74 4.37
N PRO A 19 6.30 -19.57 4.14
CA PRO A 19 5.97 -20.03 2.80
C PRO A 19 5.78 -18.83 1.87
N ILE A 20 6.29 -18.94 0.64
CA ILE A 20 6.25 -17.82 -0.31
C ILE A 20 4.81 -17.35 -0.60
N ASP A 21 3.86 -18.28 -0.68
CA ASP A 21 2.45 -17.97 -0.91
C ASP A 21 1.83 -17.16 0.24
N GLU A 22 2.24 -17.40 1.49
CA GLU A 22 1.77 -16.61 2.64
C GLU A 22 2.35 -15.20 2.61
N TYR A 23 3.64 -15.07 2.29
CA TYR A 23 4.28 -13.77 2.13
C TYR A 23 3.60 -12.94 1.03
N GLN A 24 3.35 -13.55 -0.13
CA GLN A 24 2.67 -12.88 -1.26
C GLN A 24 1.26 -12.39 -0.88
N ARG A 25 0.46 -13.22 -0.20
CA ARG A 25 -0.87 -12.80 0.29
C ARG A 25 -0.80 -11.61 1.25
N ILE A 26 0.21 -11.56 2.11
CA ILE A 26 0.41 -10.43 3.02
C ILE A 26 0.75 -9.16 2.21
N CYS A 27 1.63 -9.26 1.21
CA CYS A 27 1.95 -8.14 0.32
C CYS A 27 0.72 -7.62 -0.42
N GLU A 28 -0.07 -8.50 -1.04
CA GLU A 28 -1.31 -8.14 -1.74
C GLU A 28 -2.30 -7.42 -0.80
N ALA A 29 -2.49 -7.92 0.42
CA ALA A 29 -3.37 -7.29 1.39
C ALA A 29 -2.87 -5.91 1.85
N LEU A 30 -1.55 -5.69 1.89
CA LEU A 30 -0.98 -4.40 2.23
C LEU A 30 -1.16 -3.37 1.09
N GLU A 31 -1.04 -3.79 -0.16
CA GLU A 31 -1.32 -2.93 -1.34
C GLU A 31 -2.78 -2.49 -1.40
N GLU A 32 -3.72 -3.40 -1.11
CA GLU A 32 -5.14 -3.07 -0.99
C GLU A 32 -5.38 -2.07 0.15
N LEU A 33 -4.78 -2.30 1.33
CA LEU A 33 -4.92 -1.41 2.47
C LEU A 33 -4.35 -0.01 2.20
N GLU A 34 -3.24 0.08 1.46
CA GLU A 34 -2.66 1.36 1.04
C GLU A 34 -3.63 2.13 0.13
N SER A 35 -4.26 1.44 -0.82
CA SER A 35 -5.27 2.04 -1.70
C SER A 35 -6.47 2.60 -0.94
N ILE A 36 -6.96 1.86 0.08
CA ILE A 36 -8.04 2.33 0.97
C ILE A 36 -7.61 3.57 1.73
N ARG A 37 -6.41 3.57 2.32
CA ARG A 37 -5.88 4.73 3.06
C ARG A 37 -5.72 5.96 2.18
N ALA A 38 -5.26 5.78 0.96
CA ALA A 38 -5.13 6.87 -0.01
C ALA A 38 -6.51 7.48 -0.33
N TYR A 39 -7.52 6.63 -0.58
CA TYR A 39 -8.89 7.08 -0.79
C TYR A 39 -9.44 7.87 0.40
N ASP A 40 -9.31 7.34 1.61
CA ASP A 40 -9.78 8.01 2.83
C ASP A 40 -9.09 9.35 3.06
N ALA A 41 -7.77 9.42 2.84
CA ALA A 41 -7.01 10.65 2.94
C ALA A 41 -7.50 11.71 1.93
N THR A 42 -7.73 11.32 0.67
CA THR A 42 -8.26 12.20 -0.37
C THR A 42 -9.70 12.64 -0.08
N LYS A 43 -10.53 11.75 0.49
CA LYS A 43 -11.91 12.09 0.89
C LYS A 43 -11.96 13.00 2.10
N ALA A 44 -11.03 12.88 3.03
CA ALA A 44 -10.91 13.76 4.18
C ALA A 44 -10.34 15.13 3.82
N SER A 45 -9.54 15.23 2.75
CA SER A 45 -9.08 16.52 2.23
C SER A 45 -10.19 17.28 1.51
N ASN A 46 -10.16 18.61 1.61
CA ASN A 46 -11.05 19.49 0.83
C ASN A 46 -10.52 19.65 -0.60
N SER A 47 -10.31 18.52 -1.28
CA SER A 47 -9.81 18.50 -2.65
C SER A 47 -10.77 19.22 -3.59
N GLU A 48 -10.21 19.90 -4.57
CA GLU A 48 -10.98 20.57 -5.60
C GLU A 48 -11.77 19.55 -6.42
N VAL A 49 -13.07 19.79 -6.60
CA VAL A 49 -13.95 18.97 -7.42
C VAL A 49 -14.20 19.71 -8.71
N ILE A 50 -13.52 19.29 -9.77
CA ILE A 50 -13.67 19.82 -11.13
C ILE A 50 -14.32 18.79 -12.06
N PRO A 51 -15.00 19.21 -13.15
CA PRO A 51 -15.47 18.30 -14.19
C PRO A 51 -14.33 17.49 -14.81
N PHE A 52 -14.64 16.28 -15.28
CA PHE A 52 -13.64 15.37 -15.85
C PHE A 52 -12.92 15.98 -17.06
N GLU A 53 -13.67 16.64 -17.95
CA GLU A 53 -13.13 17.30 -19.14
C GLU A 53 -12.11 18.38 -18.76
N GLN A 54 -12.41 19.18 -17.73
CA GLN A 54 -11.50 20.21 -17.23
C GLN A 54 -10.21 19.58 -16.68
N ALA A 55 -10.32 18.49 -15.90
CA ALA A 55 -9.14 17.80 -15.35
C ALA A 55 -8.20 17.29 -16.45
N ILE A 56 -8.74 16.74 -17.54
CA ILE A 56 -7.94 16.24 -18.66
C ILE A 56 -7.22 17.39 -19.38
N GLU A 57 -7.91 18.51 -19.61
CA GLU A 57 -7.30 19.69 -20.22
C GLU A 57 -6.14 20.26 -19.38
N GLU A 58 -6.29 20.31 -18.05
CA GLU A 58 -5.24 20.78 -17.13
C GLU A 58 -4.02 19.85 -17.12
N ILE A 59 -4.25 18.52 -17.10
CA ILE A 59 -3.17 17.53 -17.13
C ILE A 59 -2.38 17.62 -18.43
N GLU A 60 -3.04 17.68 -19.58
CA GLU A 60 -2.34 17.73 -20.88
C GLU A 60 -1.54 19.03 -21.04
N LYS A 61 -2.08 20.18 -20.60
CA LYS A 61 -1.33 21.46 -20.57
C LYS A 61 -0.08 21.42 -19.70
N SER A 62 -0.09 20.63 -18.63
CA SER A 62 1.07 20.51 -17.71
C SER A 62 2.24 19.70 -18.28
N ARG A 63 2.01 18.97 -19.39
CA ARG A 63 2.98 18.08 -20.03
C ARG A 63 3.71 18.72 -21.22
N GLU A 64 3.26 19.89 -21.69
CA GLU A 64 3.88 20.71 -22.74
C GLU A 64 4.98 21.64 -22.18
#